data_AF-A0A7V9T425-F1
#
_entry.id   AF-A0A7V9T425-F1
#
_cell.length_a   1.000
_cell.length_b   1.000
_cell.length_c   1.000
_cell.angle_alpha   90.00
_cell.angle_beta   90.00
_cell.angle_gamma   90.00
#
_symmetry.space_group_name_H-M   'P 1'
#
loop_
_entity.id
_entity.type
_entity.pdbx_description
1 polymer ?
#
loop_
_entity_poly.entity_id
_entity_poly.type
_entity_poly.pdbx_seq_one_letter_code
_entity_poly.pdbx_strand_id
1 'polypeptide(L)'
;AVAGAAGLATFVRGRMTAVALVLAAVGLTAAPRFAALPDQGRSLAHAARLDADLSRAVRQAGGRQALLSCGRPYVGRYRGPLLAWHLRVPRRRIGFAVRAPGVVFRSRLTARSASTPAVPGGFHSASRTGVWEVLTACGPRPQRTS
;
A
#
# COMPACT_ATOMS: atom_id res chain seq x y z
N ALA A 1 -5.19 -21.45 -67.24
CA ALA A 1 -4.60 -21.06 -65.94
C ALA A 1 -5.64 -20.50 -64.96
N VAL A 2 -6.76 -21.21 -64.71
CA VAL A 2 -7.89 -20.69 -63.88
C VAL A 2 -8.01 -21.40 -62.52
N ALA A 3 -7.29 -22.51 -62.31
CA ALA A 3 -7.39 -23.33 -61.10
C ALA A 3 -6.74 -22.71 -59.83
N GLY A 4 -5.95 -21.64 -59.96
CA GLY A 4 -5.23 -21.04 -58.82
C GLY A 4 -6.05 -20.02 -58.00
N ALA A 5 -7.05 -19.37 -58.60
CA ALA A 5 -7.76 -18.26 -57.96
C ALA A 5 -8.77 -18.69 -56.89
N ALA A 6 -9.45 -19.83 -57.10
CA ALA A 6 -10.41 -20.38 -56.14
C ALA A 6 -9.73 -20.94 -54.87
N GLY A 7 -8.55 -21.54 -55.02
CA GLY A 7 -7.73 -22.04 -53.90
C GLY A 7 -7.20 -20.93 -53.00
N LEU A 8 -6.78 -19.79 -53.58
CA LEU A 8 -6.33 -18.62 -52.82
C LEU A 8 -7.48 -17.93 -52.06
N ALA A 9 -8.64 -17.77 -52.70
CA ALA A 9 -9.79 -17.13 -52.06
C ALA A 9 -10.29 -17.91 -50.83
N THR A 10 -10.32 -19.24 -50.91
CA THR A 10 -10.71 -20.12 -49.80
C THR A 10 -9.65 -20.16 -48.68
N PHE A 11 -8.36 -20.17 -49.02
CA PHE A 11 -7.27 -20.10 -48.04
C PHE A 11 -7.25 -18.77 -47.27
N VAL A 12 -7.47 -17.64 -47.97
CA VAL A 12 -7.54 -16.31 -47.35
C VAL A 12 -8.74 -16.21 -46.42
N ARG A 13 -9.90 -16.74 -46.84
CA ARG A 13 -11.13 -16.73 -46.02
C ARG A 13 -10.99 -17.59 -44.76
N GLY A 14 -10.37 -18.77 -44.86
CA GLY A 14 -10.06 -19.63 -43.72
C GLY A 14 -9.05 -19.02 -42.74
N ARG A 15 -8.07 -18.26 -43.24
CA ARG A 15 -7.14 -17.49 -42.40
C ARG A 15 -7.82 -16.33 -41.70
N MET A 16 -8.70 -15.60 -42.38
CA MET A 16 -9.43 -14.49 -41.77
C MET A 16 -10.38 -14.96 -40.66
N THR A 17 -11.09 -16.07 -40.84
CA THR A 17 -11.92 -16.66 -39.78
C THR A 17 -11.09 -17.15 -38.60
N ALA A 18 -9.94 -17.79 -38.84
CA ALA A 18 -9.03 -18.20 -37.76
C ALA A 18 -8.51 -16.99 -36.97
N VAL A 19 -8.10 -15.91 -37.65
CA VAL A 19 -7.68 -14.65 -36.99
C VAL A 19 -8.81 -14.04 -36.18
N ALA A 20 -10.03 -14.00 -36.73
CA ALA A 20 -11.20 -13.46 -36.02
C ALA A 20 -11.53 -14.28 -34.77
N LEU A 21 -11.45 -15.61 -34.83
CA LEU A 21 -11.65 -16.49 -33.68
C LEU A 21 -10.58 -16.29 -32.60
N VAL A 22 -9.31 -16.15 -33.00
CA VAL A 22 -8.21 -15.86 -32.08
C VAL A 22 -8.42 -14.50 -31.41
N LEU A 23 -8.77 -13.46 -32.16
CA LEU A 23 -9.05 -12.12 -31.60
C LEU A 23 -10.26 -12.14 -30.67
N ALA A 24 -11.31 -12.88 -31.00
CA ALA A 24 -12.48 -13.05 -30.13
C ALA A 24 -12.10 -13.77 -28.83
N ALA A 25 -11.30 -14.84 -28.91
CA ALA A 25 -10.81 -15.56 -27.74
C ALA A 25 -9.89 -14.70 -26.85
N VAL A 26 -8.99 -13.92 -27.46
CA VAL A 26 -8.15 -12.94 -26.75
C VAL A 26 -9.03 -11.85 -26.12
N GLY A 27 -10.01 -11.33 -26.84
CA GLY A 27 -10.97 -10.35 -26.33
C GLY A 27 -11.73 -10.86 -25.11
N LEU A 28 -12.27 -12.08 -25.17
CA LEU A 28 -13.00 -12.72 -24.06
C LEU A 28 -12.12 -12.92 -22.82
N THR A 29 -10.85 -13.30 -23.00
CA THR A 29 -9.93 -13.54 -21.88
C THR A 29 -9.32 -12.25 -21.31
N ALA A 30 -9.10 -11.24 -22.15
CA ALA A 30 -8.45 -9.99 -21.76
C ALA A 30 -9.44 -8.92 -21.28
N ALA A 31 -10.67 -8.88 -21.79
CA ALA A 31 -11.72 -7.92 -21.40
C ALA A 31 -11.92 -7.78 -19.88
N PRO A 32 -12.06 -8.86 -19.08
CA PRO A 32 -12.22 -8.72 -17.63
C PRO A 32 -10.97 -8.11 -16.96
N ARG A 33 -9.77 -8.33 -17.52
CA ARG A 33 -8.54 -7.70 -17.00
C ARG A 33 -8.52 -6.21 -17.29
N PHE A 34 -8.93 -5.80 -18.49
CA PHE A 34 -9.05 -4.38 -18.83
C PHE A 34 -10.10 -3.68 -17.96
N ALA A 35 -11.23 -4.33 -17.68
CA ALA A 35 -12.25 -3.80 -16.78
C ALA A 35 -11.75 -3.64 -15.32
N ALA A 36 -10.80 -4.48 -14.89
CA ALA A 36 -10.20 -4.41 -13.56
C ALA A 36 -9.02 -3.40 -13.44
N LEU A 37 -8.53 -2.84 -14.55
CA LEU A 37 -7.40 -1.89 -14.54
C LEU A 37 -7.63 -0.65 -13.67
N PRO A 38 -8.82 0.00 -13.68
CA PRO A 38 -9.06 1.18 -12.85
C PRO A 38 -8.93 0.89 -11.34
N ASP A 39 -9.37 -0.29 -10.89
CA ASP A 39 -9.26 -0.72 -9.49
C ASP A 39 -7.83 -1.01 -9.08
N GLN A 40 -7.04 -1.60 -9.98
CA GLN A 40 -5.60 -1.78 -9.78
C GLN A 40 -4.90 -0.43 -9.69
N GLY A 41 -5.21 0.51 -10.59
CA GLY A 41 -4.69 1.88 -10.56
C GLY A 41 -4.99 2.61 -9.25
N ARG A 42 -6.23 2.51 -8.74
CA ARG A 42 -6.64 3.11 -7.46
C ARG A 42 -5.87 2.50 -6.28
N SER A 43 -5.65 1.19 -6.30
CA SER A 43 -4.91 0.47 -5.26
C SER A 43 -3.43 0.86 -5.25
N LEU A 44 -2.81 0.95 -6.43
CA LEU A 44 -1.43 1.44 -6.57
C LEU A 44 -1.28 2.89 -6.12
N ALA A 45 -2.20 3.77 -6.52
CA ALA A 45 -2.21 5.16 -6.07
C ALA A 45 -2.41 5.29 -4.55
N HIS A 46 -3.17 4.38 -3.92
CA HIS A 46 -3.28 4.34 -2.47
C HIS A 46 -1.99 3.89 -1.79
N ALA A 47 -1.34 2.84 -2.30
CA ALA A 47 -0.05 2.36 -1.80
C ALA A 47 1.05 3.43 -1.93
N ALA A 48 1.11 4.13 -3.07
CA ALA A 48 2.05 5.22 -3.29
C ALA A 48 1.83 6.38 -2.30
N ARG A 49 0.57 6.73 -2.00
CA ARG A 49 0.23 7.73 -0.98
C ARG A 49 0.64 7.29 0.42
N LEU A 50 0.40 6.03 0.79
CA LEU A 50 0.85 5.49 2.08
C LEU A 50 2.35 5.64 2.25
N ASP A 51 3.15 5.34 1.23
CA ASP A 51 4.60 5.46 1.29
C ASP A 51 5.06 6.94 1.37
N ALA A 52 4.60 7.78 0.44
CA ALA A 52 5.00 9.18 0.35
C ALA A 52 4.62 9.98 1.61
N ASP A 53 3.43 9.74 2.17
CA ASP A 53 2.96 10.44 3.36
C ASP A 53 3.68 9.97 4.62
N LEU A 54 4.11 8.70 4.69
CA LEU A 54 4.73 8.15 5.90
C LEU A 54 6.06 8.84 6.22
N SER A 55 6.89 9.05 5.20
CA SER A 55 8.15 9.80 5.36
C SER A 55 7.91 11.22 5.90
N ARG A 56 6.85 11.90 5.44
CA ARG A 56 6.48 13.23 5.94
C ARG A 56 5.96 13.17 7.37
N ALA A 57 5.10 12.20 7.68
CA ALA A 57 4.55 11.99 9.01
C ALA A 57 5.65 11.74 10.06
N VAL A 58 6.64 10.90 9.72
CA VAL A 58 7.80 10.63 10.57
C VAL A 58 8.59 11.91 10.85
N ARG A 59 8.86 12.73 9.83
CA ARG A 59 9.57 14.01 10.02
C ARG A 59 8.79 15.00 10.88
N GLN A 60 7.49 15.17 10.60
CA GLN A 60 6.64 16.10 11.34
C GLN A 60 6.42 15.68 12.80
N ALA A 61 6.46 14.38 13.10
CA ALA A 61 6.38 13.87 14.47
C ALA A 61 7.72 13.96 15.25
N GLY A 62 8.70 14.72 14.76
CA GLY A 62 10.01 14.90 15.41
C GLY A 62 11.12 13.98 14.89
N GLY A 63 10.85 13.20 13.85
CA GLY A 63 11.84 12.36 13.20
C GLY A 63 12.05 10.99 13.85
N ARG A 64 12.76 10.12 13.13
CA ARG A 64 12.98 8.72 13.51
C ARG A 64 13.54 8.55 14.93
N GLN A 65 14.59 9.31 15.28
CA GLN A 65 15.27 9.12 16.57
C GLN A 65 14.37 9.49 17.75
N ALA A 66 13.65 10.61 17.66
CA ALA A 66 12.69 11.02 18.69
C ALA A 66 11.62 9.94 18.89
N LEU A 67 11.04 9.43 17.79
CA LEU A 67 10.01 8.40 17.86
C LEU A 67 10.52 7.08 18.46
N LEU A 68 11.72 6.64 18.05
CA LEU A 68 12.31 5.42 18.61
C LEU A 68 12.75 5.59 20.08
N SER A 69 13.10 6.80 20.50
CA SER A 69 13.40 7.10 21.91
C SER A 69 12.15 7.12 22.79
N CYS A 70 10.98 7.45 22.21
CA CYS A 70 9.69 7.44 22.90
C CYS A 70 9.23 6.01 23.23
N GLY A 71 9.58 5.03 22.39
CA GLY A 71 9.35 3.62 22.66
C GLY A 71 9.15 2.79 21.40
N ARG A 72 8.45 1.66 21.55
CA ARG A 72 8.23 0.73 20.44
C ARG A 72 7.24 1.32 19.42
N PRO A 73 7.52 1.22 18.10
CA PRO A 73 6.57 1.60 17.06
C PRO A 73 5.52 0.51 16.82
N TYR A 74 4.26 0.91 16.67
CA TYR A 74 3.10 0.07 16.41
C TYR A 74 2.35 0.55 15.16
N VAL A 75 1.79 -0.39 14.41
CA VAL A 75 1.03 -0.09 13.19
C VAL A 75 -0.06 -1.14 12.96
N GLY A 76 -1.05 -0.82 12.13
CA GLY A 76 -2.07 -1.77 11.70
C GLY A 76 -1.48 -2.96 10.96
N ARG A 77 -2.22 -4.07 10.92
CA ARG A 77 -1.83 -5.28 10.19
C ARG A 77 -1.47 -4.95 8.74
N TYR A 78 -0.52 -5.69 8.17
CA TYR A 78 0.00 -5.57 6.79
C TYR A 78 0.88 -4.35 6.46
N ARG A 79 1.03 -3.36 7.34
CA ARG A 79 1.86 -2.16 7.07
C ARG A 79 3.23 -2.17 7.73
N GLY A 80 3.53 -3.20 8.51
CA GLY A 80 4.78 -3.21 9.28
C GLY A 80 6.07 -3.29 8.46
N PRO A 81 6.14 -3.96 7.29
CA PRO A 81 7.33 -3.86 6.44
C PRO A 81 7.60 -2.42 5.97
N LEU A 82 6.57 -1.71 5.53
CA LEU A 82 6.65 -0.31 5.13
C LEU A 82 7.17 0.55 6.29
N LEU A 83 6.58 0.43 7.48
CA LEU A 83 7.02 1.20 8.64
C LEU A 83 8.45 0.85 9.07
N ALA A 84 8.81 -0.43 9.04
CA ALA A 84 10.16 -0.90 9.36
C ALA A 84 11.22 -0.28 8.43
N TRP A 85 10.92 -0.18 7.14
CA TRP A 85 11.78 0.48 6.15
C TRP A 85 12.00 1.96 6.47
N HIS A 86 10.93 2.73 6.67
CA HIS A 86 11.02 4.18 6.95
C HIS A 86 11.70 4.48 8.30
N LEU A 87 11.50 3.64 9.31
CA LEU A 87 12.18 3.77 10.60
C LEU A 87 13.57 3.13 10.61
N ARG A 88 13.99 2.45 9.53
CA ARG A 88 15.24 1.68 9.42
C ARG A 88 15.48 0.78 10.64
N VAL A 89 14.46 0.01 11.01
CA VAL A 89 14.52 -0.98 12.09
C VAL A 89 14.12 -2.36 11.59
N PRO A 90 14.60 -3.46 12.20
CA PRO A 90 14.14 -4.80 11.84
C PRO A 90 12.63 -4.95 12.03
N ARG A 91 11.96 -5.70 11.16
CA ARG A 91 10.50 -5.88 11.21
C ARG A 91 9.97 -6.36 12.57
N ARG A 92 10.73 -7.18 13.30
CA ARG A 92 10.39 -7.66 14.65
C ARG A 92 10.25 -6.53 15.69
N ARG A 93 10.88 -5.37 15.49
CA ARG A 93 10.70 -4.19 16.35
C ARG A 93 9.32 -3.57 16.19
N ILE A 94 8.65 -3.73 15.04
CA ILE A 94 7.32 -3.18 14.80
C ILE A 94 6.25 -4.07 15.45
N GLY A 95 5.49 -3.52 16.40
CA GLY A 95 4.39 -4.21 17.07
C GLY A 95 3.03 -4.02 16.37
N PHE A 96 2.05 -4.83 16.78
CA PHE A 96 0.66 -4.71 16.33
C PHE A 96 -0.33 -4.53 17.49
N ALA A 97 -0.03 -5.13 18.64
CA ALA A 97 -0.77 -4.91 19.88
C ALA A 97 -0.18 -3.69 20.59
N VAL A 98 -0.88 -2.56 20.54
CA VAL A 98 -0.42 -1.28 21.08
C VAL A 98 -0.26 -1.35 22.59
N ARG A 99 0.90 -0.89 23.10
CA ARG A 99 1.20 -0.77 24.53
C ARG A 99 2.04 0.48 24.76
N ALA A 100 1.76 1.21 25.85
CA ALA A 100 2.60 2.30 26.30
C ALA A 100 3.82 1.77 27.10
N PRO A 101 4.96 2.49 27.09
CA PRO A 101 5.26 3.62 26.23
C PRO A 101 5.51 3.18 24.78
N GLY A 102 5.19 4.05 23.82
CA GLY A 102 5.38 3.75 22.40
C GLY A 102 4.85 4.81 21.44
N VAL A 103 4.93 4.46 20.16
CA VAL A 103 4.50 5.31 19.04
C VAL A 103 3.54 4.52 18.17
N VAL A 104 2.40 5.08 17.82
CA VAL A 104 1.40 4.44 16.98
C VAL A 104 1.28 5.18 15.66
N PHE A 105 1.42 4.45 14.56
CA PHE A 105 1.17 4.93 13.21
C PHE A 105 -0.18 4.38 12.74
N ARG A 106 -1.16 5.26 12.59
CA ARG A 106 -2.51 4.91 12.16
C ARG A 106 -2.74 5.34 10.73
N SER A 107 -3.34 4.45 9.95
CA SER A 107 -3.89 4.75 8.63
C SER A 107 -5.02 3.78 8.30
N ARG A 108 -5.84 4.16 7.31
CA ARG A 108 -6.84 3.27 6.71
C ARG A 108 -6.16 2.25 5.80
N LEU A 109 -6.72 1.06 5.64
CA LEU A 109 -6.16 0.01 4.74
C LEU A 109 -6.70 0.19 3.33
N THR A 110 -7.97 0.54 3.28
CA THR A 110 -8.71 0.92 2.08
C THR A 110 -9.51 2.18 2.41
N ALA A 111 -10.01 2.87 1.38
CA ALA A 111 -10.82 4.08 1.56
C ALA A 111 -12.03 3.89 2.50
N ARG A 112 -12.59 2.68 2.55
CA ARG A 112 -13.79 2.33 3.33
C ARG A 112 -13.51 1.78 4.73
N SER A 113 -12.24 1.49 5.06
CA SER A 113 -11.86 0.91 6.35
C SER A 113 -11.60 1.96 7.43
N ALA A 114 -11.80 1.59 8.70
CA ALA A 114 -11.37 2.40 9.83
C ALA A 114 -9.83 2.52 9.92
N SER A 115 -9.34 3.57 10.57
CA SER A 115 -7.91 3.73 10.84
C SER A 115 -7.44 2.75 11.91
N THR A 116 -6.38 2.00 11.60
CA THR A 116 -5.83 0.95 12.47
C THR A 116 -4.37 1.23 12.83
N PRO A 117 -3.90 0.83 14.02
CA PRO A 117 -4.61 0.03 15.04
C PRO A 117 -5.53 0.89 15.91
N ALA A 118 -6.37 0.22 16.73
CA ALA A 118 -7.05 0.87 17.85
C ALA A 118 -5.99 1.28 18.90
N VAL A 119 -6.23 2.38 19.59
CA VAL A 119 -5.26 2.97 20.52
C VAL A 119 -5.90 3.06 21.91
N PRO A 120 -5.27 2.49 22.94
CA PRO A 120 -5.72 2.64 24.32
C PRO A 120 -5.49 4.08 24.81
N GLY A 121 -6.03 4.43 25.98
CA GLY A 121 -5.81 5.75 26.60
C GLY A 121 -4.31 6.05 26.86
N GLY A 122 -3.98 7.33 27.00
CA GLY A 122 -2.62 7.81 27.31
C GLY A 122 -1.72 8.09 26.11
N PHE A 123 -2.23 7.91 24.88
CA PHE A 123 -1.56 8.36 23.65
C PHE A 123 -2.09 9.72 23.21
N HIS A 124 -1.18 10.60 22.80
CA HIS A 124 -1.49 11.93 22.30
C HIS A 124 -1.04 12.08 20.84
N SER A 125 -1.77 12.86 20.05
CA SER A 125 -1.41 13.14 18.66
C SER A 125 -0.09 13.91 18.60
N ALA A 126 0.90 13.34 17.90
CA ALA A 126 2.17 14.00 17.60
C ALA A 126 2.14 14.64 16.21
N SER A 127 1.50 13.99 15.23
CA SER A 127 1.29 14.57 13.90
C SER A 127 0.11 13.93 13.17
N ARG A 128 -0.44 14.67 12.20
CA ARG A 128 -1.37 14.14 11.21
C ARG A 128 -0.96 14.66 9.84
N THR A 129 -0.58 13.76 8.95
CA THR A 129 0.02 14.10 7.65
C THR A 129 -0.55 13.20 6.58
N GLY A 130 -1.34 13.77 5.68
CA GLY A 130 -2.01 13.01 4.62
C GLY A 130 -2.84 11.86 5.19
N VAL A 131 -2.53 10.63 4.79
CA VAL A 131 -3.25 9.43 5.25
C VAL A 131 -2.79 8.87 6.60
N TRP A 132 -1.80 9.49 7.25
CA TRP A 132 -1.24 9.03 8.52
C TRP A 132 -1.59 9.93 9.70
N GLU A 133 -1.85 9.29 10.83
CA GLU A 133 -1.87 9.90 12.15
C GLU A 133 -0.80 9.21 13.01
N VAL A 134 0.07 10.00 13.64
CA VAL A 134 1.11 9.51 14.53
C VAL A 134 0.75 9.92 15.94
N LEU A 135 0.66 8.94 16.84
CA LEU A 135 0.41 9.16 18.25
C LEU A 135 1.59 8.69 19.09
N THR A 136 1.80 9.33 20.22
CA THR A 136 2.90 9.02 21.12
C THR A 136 2.41 8.94 22.56
N ALA A 137 2.96 7.99 23.29
CA ALA A 137 2.88 7.90 24.74
C ALA A 137 4.31 7.63 25.21
N CYS A 138 5.07 8.69 25.47
CA CYS A 138 6.46 8.53 25.89
C CYS A 138 6.51 8.32 27.41
N GLY A 139 7.40 7.45 27.87
CA GLY A 139 7.67 7.35 29.30
C GLY A 139 8.25 8.66 29.86
N PRO A 140 8.21 8.87 31.19
CA PRO A 140 8.93 9.98 31.81
C PRO A 140 10.41 9.92 31.40
N ARG A 141 10.95 11.03 30.89
CA ARG A 141 12.36 11.12 30.51
C ARG A 141 13.22 10.86 31.76
N PRO A 142 14.29 10.05 31.69
CA PRO A 142 15.28 10.03 32.77
C PRO A 142 15.82 11.45 32.94
N GLN A 143 15.68 12.00 34.15
CA GLN A 143 16.22 13.31 34.49
C GLN A 143 17.73 13.23 34.34
N ARG A 144 18.28 14.02 33.41
CA ARG A 144 19.74 14.18 33.30
C ARG A 144 20.16 14.97 34.54
N THR A 145 20.74 14.30 35.52
CA THR A 145 21.48 14.96 36.60
C THR A 145 22.73 15.57 35.97
N SER A 146 22.80 16.90 35.97
CA SER A 146 24.01 17.67 35.65
C SER A 146 25.09 17.46 36.69
#